data_AF-A0AAW0Y6V5-F1
#
_entry.id   AF-A0AAW0Y6V5-F1
#
_cell.length_a   1.000
_cell.length_b   1.000
_cell.length_c   1.000
_cell.angle_alpha   90.00
_cell.angle_beta   90.00
_cell.angle_gamma   90.00
#
_symmetry.space_group_name_H-M   'P 1'
#
loop_
_entity.id
_entity.type
_entity.pdbx_description
1 polymer ?
#
loop_
_entity_poly.entity_id
_entity_poly.type
_entity_poly.pdbx_seq_one_letter_code
_entity_poly.pdbx_strand_id
1 'polypeptide(L)'
;MAKNPLWLFVLVRLLSVFIIQTWFVADEFWQATEIAHHLVFGYGYQTWEWQEGIRSVLYPAVLASIYKLLALVGLEYPFLLIHVPRVFHALAFAAGDYHIWKLSGMLYGKASAHWTAICLMTSWFLEYCAPRTLTSCAEMVSLSVALCQYPWRKQKGSCESGYLWLVGIACAVRPTAAIPFIPLCLQHLWFTHSKMWLLFKYIVIIVAVGVMSVGLDTWYYGELVVVPWRFAHFNALSGLASHYGVLPWHWYVTQGLPATLTTHLLPFMLAALFYPNRHKELLSICLWSVIVY
;
A
#
# COMPACT_ATOMS: atom_id res chain seq x y z
N MET A 1 24.76 7.81 17.58
CA MET A 1 23.35 7.44 17.30
C MET A 1 22.98 8.06 15.97
N ALA A 2 22.43 7.31 15.01
CA ALA A 2 21.79 7.97 13.86
C ALA A 2 20.58 8.75 14.43
N LYS A 3 20.50 10.06 14.18
CA LYS A 3 19.34 10.85 14.62
C LYS A 3 18.09 10.29 13.93
N ASN A 4 16.98 10.22 14.67
CA ASN A 4 15.71 9.71 14.12
C ASN A 4 15.28 10.60 12.93
N PRO A 5 15.18 10.05 11.69
CA PRO A 5 14.87 10.85 10.50
C PRO A 5 13.36 11.11 10.32
N LEU A 6 12.50 10.66 11.24
CA LEU A 6 11.04 10.78 11.11
C LEU A 6 10.58 12.20 10.80
N TRP A 7 11.10 13.20 11.51
CA TRP A 7 10.74 14.60 11.27
C TRP A 7 11.13 15.10 9.88
N LEU A 8 12.23 14.58 9.32
CA LEU A 8 12.66 14.91 7.97
C LEU A 8 11.74 14.28 6.94
N PHE A 9 11.34 13.02 7.12
CA PHE A 9 10.33 12.39 6.26
C PHE A 9 9.00 13.15 6.32
N VAL A 10 8.52 13.49 7.52
CA VAL A 10 7.29 14.28 7.68
C VAL A 10 7.39 15.62 6.97
N LEU A 11 8.49 16.36 7.14
CA LEU A 11 8.70 17.64 6.48
C LEU A 11 8.65 17.50 4.96
N VAL A 12 9.41 16.56 4.40
CA VAL A 12 9.49 16.35 2.95
C VAL A 12 8.12 15.95 2.39
N ARG A 13 7.41 14.99 3.00
CA ARG A 13 6.09 14.56 2.53
C ARG A 13 5.03 15.64 2.63
N LEU A 14 5.05 16.46 3.68
CA LEU A 14 4.11 17.58 3.83
C LEU A 14 4.37 18.68 2.81
N LEU A 15 5.64 18.96 2.47
CA LEU A 15 5.98 19.90 1.39
C LEU A 15 5.39 19.42 0.06
N SER A 16 5.46 18.12 -0.22
CA SER A 16 4.90 17.51 -1.43
C SER A 16 3.38 17.73 -1.58
N VAL A 17 2.63 17.89 -0.48
CA VAL A 17 1.19 18.22 -0.54
C VAL A 17 0.95 19.56 -1.24
N PHE A 18 1.77 20.57 -0.96
CA PHE A 18 1.59 21.92 -1.49
C PHE A 18 2.31 22.15 -2.83
N ILE A 19 3.41 21.43 -3.06
CA ILE A 19 4.17 21.49 -4.32
C ILE A 19 3.39 20.81 -5.45
N ILE A 20 2.74 19.67 -5.17
CA ILE A 20 2.03 18.90 -6.20
C ILE A 20 0.62 19.45 -6.36
N GLN A 21 0.40 20.16 -7.47
CA GLN A 21 -0.90 20.75 -7.84
C GLN A 21 -1.54 20.06 -9.05
N THR A 22 -0.97 18.93 -9.49
CA THR A 22 -1.41 18.17 -10.67
C THR A 22 -2.15 16.89 -10.28
N TRP A 23 -3.05 16.42 -11.16
CA TRP A 23 -3.64 15.07 -11.07
C TRP A 23 -2.72 14.03 -11.74
N PHE A 24 -2.86 12.75 -11.37
CA PHE A 24 -2.13 11.64 -12.03
C PHE A 24 -3.04 10.62 -12.69
N VAL A 25 -3.98 10.06 -11.93
CA VAL A 25 -4.91 9.03 -12.42
C VAL A 25 -6.31 9.29 -11.91
N ALA A 26 -7.32 8.87 -12.67
CA ALA A 26 -8.73 8.99 -12.32
C ALA A 26 -9.04 8.40 -10.92
N ASP A 27 -8.37 7.31 -10.56
CA ASP A 27 -8.51 6.63 -9.27
C ASP A 27 -8.25 7.52 -8.05
N GLU A 28 -7.46 8.58 -8.19
CA GLU A 28 -7.18 9.54 -7.12
C GLU A 28 -8.46 10.18 -6.57
N PHE A 29 -9.45 10.40 -7.43
CA PHE A 29 -10.71 11.03 -7.09
C PHE A 29 -11.86 10.03 -7.08
N TRP A 30 -12.06 9.31 -8.19
CA TRP A 30 -13.26 8.52 -8.45
C TRP A 30 -13.31 7.18 -7.70
N GLN A 31 -12.18 6.73 -7.15
CA GLN A 31 -12.10 5.50 -6.33
C GLN A 31 -11.81 5.80 -4.86
N ALA A 32 -11.72 7.08 -4.48
CA ALA A 32 -11.25 7.50 -3.18
C ALA A 32 -12.06 8.67 -2.63
N THR A 33 -11.66 9.91 -2.95
CA THR A 33 -12.22 11.11 -2.32
C THR A 33 -13.67 11.37 -2.70
N GLU A 34 -14.07 11.10 -3.95
CA GLU A 34 -15.45 11.34 -4.40
C GLU A 34 -16.43 10.37 -3.71
N ILE A 35 -16.04 9.11 -3.58
CA ILE A 35 -16.84 8.07 -2.92
C ILE A 35 -16.93 8.35 -1.43
N ALA A 36 -15.82 8.74 -0.82
CA ALA A 36 -15.80 9.17 0.58
C ALA A 36 -16.70 10.39 0.82
N HIS A 37 -16.69 11.35 -0.11
CA HIS A 37 -17.55 12.52 -0.08
C HIS A 37 -19.03 12.13 -0.19
N HIS A 38 -19.39 11.28 -1.17
CA HIS A 38 -20.74 10.75 -1.34
C HIS A 38 -21.23 10.01 -0.08
N LEU A 39 -20.38 9.24 0.59
CA LEU A 39 -20.73 8.55 1.83
C LEU A 39 -21.13 9.51 2.97
N VAL A 40 -20.52 10.70 3.04
CA VAL A 40 -20.74 11.65 4.14
C VAL A 40 -21.84 12.65 3.83
N PHE A 41 -21.85 13.19 2.62
CA PHE A 41 -22.71 14.30 2.23
C PHE A 41 -23.92 13.87 1.39
N GLY A 42 -23.95 12.63 0.92
CA GLY A 42 -25.07 12.08 0.15
C GLY A 42 -25.16 12.56 -1.30
N TYR A 43 -24.13 13.25 -1.80
CA TYR A 43 -24.04 13.68 -3.20
C TYR A 43 -22.62 13.52 -3.75
N GLY A 44 -22.51 13.47 -5.07
CA GLY A 44 -21.28 13.17 -5.80
C GLY A 44 -21.54 12.13 -6.88
N TYR A 45 -20.54 11.86 -7.71
CA TYR A 45 -20.66 10.88 -8.80
C TYR A 45 -20.02 9.54 -8.43
N GLN A 46 -20.82 8.48 -8.51
CA GLN A 46 -20.37 7.10 -8.37
C GLN A 46 -20.12 6.50 -9.75
N THR A 47 -18.93 5.95 -9.98
CA THR A 47 -18.62 5.27 -11.24
C THR A 47 -19.38 3.95 -11.34
N TRP A 48 -19.48 3.42 -12.56
CA TRP A 48 -20.11 2.13 -12.84
C TRP A 48 -19.52 0.99 -11.99
N GLU A 49 -18.24 1.04 -11.63
CA GLU A 49 -17.59 0.02 -10.80
C GLU A 49 -18.19 -0.06 -9.38
N TRP A 50 -18.64 1.08 -8.85
CA TRP A 50 -19.35 1.14 -7.58
C TRP A 50 -20.77 0.63 -7.74
N GLN A 51 -21.44 0.92 -8.86
CA GLN A 51 -22.79 0.42 -9.12
C GLN A 51 -22.83 -1.12 -9.23
N GLU A 52 -21.79 -1.71 -9.82
CA GLU A 52 -21.64 -3.18 -9.94
C GLU A 52 -21.14 -3.86 -8.64
N GLY A 53 -20.72 -3.08 -7.64
CA GLY A 53 -20.22 -3.63 -6.37
C GLY A 53 -18.89 -4.37 -6.49
N ILE A 54 -18.01 -3.94 -7.40
CA ILE A 54 -16.69 -4.57 -7.65
C ILE A 54 -15.53 -3.88 -6.94
N ARG A 55 -15.80 -2.86 -6.11
CA ARG A 55 -14.82 -2.10 -5.33
C ARG A 55 -15.17 -2.17 -3.84
N SER A 56 -14.15 -2.23 -2.98
CA SER A 56 -14.38 -2.27 -1.54
C SER A 56 -14.43 -0.85 -0.97
N VAL A 57 -15.40 -0.60 -0.08
CA VAL A 57 -15.56 0.67 0.62
C VAL A 57 -14.48 0.87 1.70
N LEU A 58 -13.71 -0.17 2.04
CA LEU A 58 -12.78 -0.17 3.17
C LEU A 58 -11.81 1.03 3.15
N TYR A 59 -11.26 1.38 1.99
CA TYR A 59 -10.37 2.53 1.87
C TYR A 59 -11.10 3.88 1.83
N PRO A 60 -12.14 4.08 0.98
CA PRO A 60 -12.93 5.31 1.03
C PRO A 60 -13.56 5.60 2.40
N ALA A 61 -13.91 4.57 3.18
CA ALA A 61 -14.42 4.74 4.54
C ALA A 61 -13.42 5.45 5.47
N VAL A 62 -12.11 5.23 5.29
CA VAL A 62 -11.07 5.95 6.05
C VAL A 62 -11.12 7.44 5.72
N LEU A 63 -11.19 7.80 4.44
CA LEU A 63 -11.29 9.19 4.03
C LEU A 63 -12.64 9.82 4.41
N ALA A 64 -13.72 9.04 4.36
CA ALA A 64 -15.04 9.47 4.78
C ALA A 64 -15.07 9.79 6.29
N SER A 65 -14.33 9.04 7.12
CA SER A 65 -14.21 9.37 8.54
C SER A 65 -13.57 10.75 8.75
N ILE A 66 -12.57 11.11 7.93
CA ILE A 66 -11.93 12.44 7.96
C ILE A 66 -12.95 13.52 7.57
N TYR A 67 -13.71 13.32 6.50
CA TYR A 67 -14.75 14.26 6.08
C TYR A 67 -15.86 14.39 7.11
N LYS A 68 -16.27 13.29 7.75
CA LYS A 68 -17.28 13.33 8.81
C LYS A 68 -16.80 14.14 10.00
N LEU A 69 -15.53 14.02 10.38
CA LEU A 69 -14.95 14.85 11.44
C LEU A 69 -14.92 16.33 11.05
N LEU A 70 -14.57 16.67 9.82
CA LEU A 70 -14.62 18.06 9.33
C LEU A 70 -16.04 18.61 9.35
N ALA A 71 -17.02 17.81 8.93
CA ALA A 71 -18.44 18.16 8.95
C ALA A 71 -18.96 18.43 10.36
N LEU A 72 -18.59 17.58 11.33
CA LEU A 72 -18.99 17.75 12.73
C LEU A 72 -18.45 19.05 13.36
N VAL A 73 -17.31 19.54 12.89
CA VAL A 73 -16.70 20.81 13.35
C VAL A 73 -17.16 22.01 12.51
N GLY A 74 -17.93 21.79 11.43
CA GLY A 74 -18.38 22.83 10.52
C GLY A 74 -17.28 23.40 9.61
N LEU A 75 -16.24 22.59 9.32
CA LEU A 75 -15.07 22.97 8.51
C LEU A 75 -15.11 22.35 7.10
N GLU A 76 -16.26 22.42 6.45
CA GLU A 76 -16.55 21.81 5.14
C GLU A 76 -16.06 22.66 3.95
N TYR A 77 -14.98 23.42 4.13
CA TYR A 77 -14.44 24.25 3.06
C TYR A 77 -13.78 23.38 1.98
N PRO A 78 -13.98 23.67 0.67
CA PRO A 78 -13.36 22.91 -0.42
C PRO A 78 -11.84 22.76 -0.26
N PHE A 79 -11.18 23.82 0.23
CA PHE A 79 -9.77 23.80 0.54
C PHE A 79 -9.39 22.68 1.53
N LEU A 80 -10.15 22.54 2.62
CA LEU A 80 -9.88 21.51 3.65
C LEU A 80 -10.24 20.11 3.16
N LEU A 81 -11.35 19.96 2.44
CA LEU A 81 -11.75 18.68 1.85
C LEU A 81 -10.71 18.15 0.87
N ILE A 82 -10.01 19.03 0.13
CA ILE A 82 -8.91 18.62 -0.76
C ILE A 82 -7.63 18.33 0.03
N HIS A 83 -7.22 19.20 0.96
CA HIS A 83 -5.88 19.15 1.53
C HIS A 83 -5.76 18.21 2.74
N VAL A 84 -6.81 18.06 3.56
CA VAL A 84 -6.73 17.24 4.78
C VAL A 84 -6.50 15.75 4.47
N PRO A 85 -7.21 15.11 3.50
CA PRO A 85 -6.89 13.74 3.07
C PRO A 85 -5.46 13.59 2.56
N ARG A 86 -4.96 14.60 1.83
CA ARG A 86 -3.60 14.60 1.28
C ARG A 86 -2.54 14.72 2.37
N VAL A 87 -2.79 15.55 3.39
CA VAL A 87 -1.95 15.65 4.59
C VAL A 87 -1.95 14.33 5.35
N PHE A 88 -3.11 13.70 5.54
CA PHE A 88 -3.20 12.37 6.15
C PHE A 88 -2.36 11.33 5.38
N HIS A 89 -2.47 11.31 4.05
CA HIS A 89 -1.66 10.46 3.19
C HIS A 89 -0.16 10.74 3.31
N ALA A 90 0.26 11.99 3.26
CA ALA A 90 1.65 12.39 3.42
C ALA A 90 2.24 11.93 4.77
N LEU A 91 1.46 12.06 5.85
CA LEU A 91 1.88 11.60 7.19
C LEU A 91 1.95 10.06 7.27
N ALA A 92 0.96 9.36 6.70
CA ALA A 92 0.98 7.90 6.62
C ALA A 92 2.19 7.40 5.80
N PHE A 93 2.50 8.09 4.70
CA PHE A 93 3.65 7.78 3.86
C PHE A 93 4.97 7.99 4.58
N ALA A 94 5.12 9.09 5.33
CA ALA A 94 6.28 9.34 6.17
C ALA A 94 6.45 8.26 7.26
N ALA A 95 5.35 7.73 7.80
CA ALA A 95 5.39 6.59 8.72
C ALA A 95 5.87 5.31 8.00
N GLY A 96 5.42 5.06 6.77
CA GLY A 96 5.92 3.97 5.91
C GLY A 96 7.43 4.07 5.67
N ASP A 97 7.90 5.26 5.28
CA ASP A 97 9.33 5.55 5.05
C ASP A 97 10.17 5.27 6.30
N TYR A 98 9.69 5.70 7.46
CA TYR A 98 10.36 5.44 8.73
C TYR A 98 10.50 3.93 9.01
N HIS A 99 9.48 3.13 8.70
CA HIS A 99 9.54 1.68 8.88
C HIS A 99 10.50 1.01 7.89
N ILE A 100 10.57 1.47 6.64
CA ILE A 100 11.57 1.00 5.67
C ILE A 100 13.00 1.37 6.10
N TRP A 101 13.20 2.60 6.58
CA TRP A 101 14.48 3.04 7.14
C TRP A 101 14.90 2.16 8.33
N LYS A 102 13.98 1.91 9.26
CA LYS A 102 14.20 1.07 10.44
C LYS A 102 14.52 -0.37 10.03
N LEU A 103 13.76 -0.93 9.08
CA LEU A 103 13.96 -2.27 8.52
C LEU A 103 15.34 -2.41 7.89
N SER A 104 15.75 -1.45 7.06
CA SER A 104 17.08 -1.40 6.44
C SER A 104 18.19 -1.41 7.50
N GLY A 105 18.04 -0.62 8.56
CA GLY A 105 18.96 -0.61 9.69
C GLY A 105 19.01 -1.94 10.46
N MET A 106 17.86 -2.59 10.64
CA MET A 106 17.74 -3.88 11.32
C MET A 106 18.41 -5.03 10.55
N LEU A 107 18.26 -5.06 9.22
CA LEU A 107 18.78 -6.14 8.37
C LEU A 107 20.22 -5.92 7.94
N TYR A 108 20.58 -4.66 7.65
CA TYR A 108 21.80 -4.33 6.89
C TYR A 108 22.69 -3.30 7.56
N GLY A 109 22.32 -2.84 8.75
CA GLY A 109 23.12 -1.95 9.57
C GLY A 109 22.95 -0.47 9.24
N LYS A 110 23.64 0.36 10.02
CA LYS A 110 23.44 1.81 10.06
C LYS A 110 23.74 2.50 8.73
N ALA A 111 24.79 2.10 8.02
CA ALA A 111 25.16 2.72 6.75
C ALA A 111 24.05 2.54 5.69
N SER A 112 23.48 1.34 5.60
CA SER A 112 22.37 1.05 4.70
C SER A 112 21.13 1.89 5.04
N ALA A 113 20.82 2.04 6.33
CA ALA A 113 19.70 2.88 6.77
C ALA A 113 19.85 4.34 6.31
N HIS A 114 21.05 4.94 6.41
CA HIS A 114 21.26 6.33 5.95
C HIS A 114 21.03 6.47 4.44
N TRP A 115 21.57 5.54 3.64
CA TRP A 115 21.34 5.53 2.20
C TRP A 115 19.86 5.29 1.85
N THR A 116 19.18 4.42 2.58
CA THR A 116 17.73 4.21 2.43
C THR A 116 16.96 5.50 2.68
N ALA A 117 17.29 6.28 3.71
CA ALA A 117 16.64 7.57 3.95
C ALA A 117 16.85 8.53 2.78
N ILE A 118 18.08 8.63 2.26
CA ILE A 118 18.39 9.47 1.10
C ILE A 118 17.57 9.02 -0.11
N CYS A 119 17.54 7.73 -0.42
CA CYS A 119 16.78 7.20 -1.56
C CYS A 119 15.27 7.50 -1.43
N LEU A 120 14.68 7.33 -0.24
CA LEU A 120 13.26 7.57 -0.02
C LEU A 120 12.88 9.05 -0.21
N MET A 121 13.71 9.99 0.27
CA MET A 121 13.46 11.44 0.16
C MET A 121 13.82 12.03 -1.20
N THR A 122 14.64 11.33 -1.99
CA THR A 122 15.07 11.81 -3.32
C THR A 122 14.31 11.13 -4.45
N SER A 123 13.56 10.05 -4.16
CA SER A 123 12.76 9.35 -5.16
C SER A 123 11.61 10.22 -5.65
N TRP A 124 11.73 10.69 -6.89
CA TRP A 124 10.75 11.58 -7.50
C TRP A 124 9.35 10.94 -7.53
N PHE A 125 9.26 9.63 -7.81
CA PHE A 125 7.98 8.94 -7.96
C PHE A 125 7.30 8.72 -6.61
N LEU A 126 8.08 8.45 -5.55
CA LEU A 126 7.53 8.37 -4.20
C LEU A 126 7.02 9.74 -3.75
N GLU A 127 7.76 10.83 -3.98
CA GLU A 127 7.27 12.18 -3.69
C GLU A 127 6.00 12.51 -4.48
N TYR A 128 5.98 12.16 -5.77
CA TYR A 128 4.86 12.42 -6.68
C TYR A 128 3.57 11.70 -6.25
N CYS A 129 3.68 10.48 -5.72
CA CYS A 129 2.54 9.67 -5.33
C CYS A 129 2.14 9.84 -3.85
N ALA A 130 3.09 10.10 -2.95
CA ALA A 130 2.87 10.08 -1.51
C ALA A 130 1.70 10.93 -0.98
N PRO A 131 1.49 12.20 -1.41
CA PRO A 131 0.39 13.01 -0.91
C PRO A 131 -0.94 12.73 -1.64
N ARG A 132 -0.96 11.83 -2.62
CA ARG A 132 -2.17 11.50 -3.36
C ARG A 132 -2.95 10.39 -2.68
N THR A 133 -4.27 10.48 -2.75
CA THR A 133 -5.22 9.55 -2.16
C THR A 133 -5.36 8.25 -2.97
N LEU A 134 -4.23 7.62 -3.30
CA LEU A 134 -4.18 6.35 -4.03
C LEU A 134 -4.18 5.16 -3.08
N THR A 135 -4.99 4.14 -3.41
CA THR A 135 -4.99 2.85 -2.70
C THR A 135 -3.63 2.15 -2.76
N SER A 136 -2.85 2.36 -3.83
CA SER A 136 -1.48 1.84 -3.95
C SER A 136 -0.51 2.46 -2.94
N CYS A 137 -0.72 3.73 -2.56
CA CYS A 137 0.08 4.36 -1.50
C CYS A 137 -0.28 3.78 -0.14
N ALA A 138 -1.57 3.56 0.14
CA ALA A 138 -2.02 2.89 1.37
C ALA A 138 -1.50 1.44 1.47
N GLU A 139 -1.49 0.71 0.33
CA GLU A 139 -0.86 -0.60 0.20
C GLU A 139 0.63 -0.51 0.54
N MET A 140 1.38 0.40 -0.09
CA MET A 140 2.82 0.56 0.17
C MET A 140 3.14 0.87 1.63
N VAL A 141 2.38 1.76 2.27
CA VAL A 141 2.54 2.08 3.70
C VAL A 141 2.28 0.86 4.57
N SER A 142 1.19 0.13 4.32
CA SER A 142 0.84 -1.07 5.07
C SER A 142 1.89 -2.16 4.92
N LEU A 143 2.37 -2.39 3.69
CA LEU A 143 3.47 -3.32 3.40
C LEU A 143 4.76 -2.91 4.12
N SER A 144 5.09 -1.61 4.13
CA SER A 144 6.30 -1.09 4.78
C SER A 144 6.31 -1.36 6.29
N VAL A 145 5.18 -1.09 6.95
CA VAL A 145 5.01 -1.36 8.39
C VAL A 145 5.02 -2.86 8.66
N ALA A 146 4.29 -3.65 7.85
CA ALA A 146 4.23 -5.10 7.98
C ALA A 146 5.61 -5.76 7.79
N LEU A 147 6.38 -5.33 6.80
CA LEU A 147 7.75 -5.80 6.57
C LEU A 147 8.66 -5.48 7.75
N CYS A 148 8.51 -4.31 8.39
CA CYS A 148 9.29 -3.99 9.58
C CYS A 148 8.92 -4.86 10.80
N GLN A 149 7.66 -5.31 10.89
CA GLN A 149 7.17 -6.18 11.96
C GLN A 149 7.40 -7.67 11.69
N TYR A 150 7.69 -8.05 10.45
CA TYR A 150 7.91 -9.44 10.07
C TYR A 150 9.07 -10.05 10.88
N PRO A 151 8.96 -11.30 11.38
CA PRO A 151 9.99 -11.95 12.19
C PRO A 151 11.19 -12.37 11.33
N TRP A 152 12.06 -11.39 11.03
CA TRP A 152 13.34 -11.61 10.36
C TRP A 152 14.31 -12.43 11.24
N ARG A 153 15.55 -12.62 10.77
CA ARG A 153 16.60 -13.53 11.30
C ARG A 153 16.74 -13.64 12.83
N LYS A 154 16.39 -12.63 13.62
CA LYS A 154 16.52 -12.59 15.08
C LYS A 154 15.40 -13.31 15.85
N GLN A 155 14.31 -13.71 15.19
CA GLN A 155 13.14 -14.35 15.81
C GLN A 155 12.72 -15.66 15.09
N LYS A 156 13.67 -16.40 14.50
CA LYS A 156 13.36 -17.71 13.88
C LYS A 156 12.69 -18.62 14.91
N GLY A 157 11.45 -19.03 14.65
CA GLY A 157 10.65 -19.86 15.55
C GLY A 157 9.54 -19.13 16.31
N SER A 158 9.46 -17.79 16.22
CA SER A 158 8.36 -17.02 16.81
C SER A 158 7.03 -17.34 16.12
N CYS A 159 5.93 -17.25 16.86
CA CYS A 159 4.57 -17.30 16.32
C CYS A 159 3.96 -15.88 16.24
N GLU A 160 4.79 -14.83 16.19
CA GLU A 160 4.34 -13.44 16.08
C GLU A 160 3.62 -13.21 14.75
N SER A 161 2.35 -12.86 14.85
CA SER A 161 1.44 -12.70 13.71
C SER A 161 0.90 -11.28 13.58
N GLY A 162 1.46 -10.31 14.32
CA GLY A 162 0.98 -8.93 14.34
C GLY A 162 0.97 -8.29 12.96
N TYR A 163 2.03 -8.55 12.17
CA TYR A 163 2.15 -8.04 10.80
C TYR A 163 1.01 -8.52 9.88
N LEU A 164 0.40 -9.68 10.14
CA LEU A 164 -0.65 -10.26 9.29
C LEU A 164 -1.95 -9.46 9.34
N TRP A 165 -2.24 -8.74 10.42
CA TRP A 165 -3.40 -7.85 10.46
C TRP A 165 -3.27 -6.75 9.41
N LEU A 166 -2.08 -6.13 9.33
CA LEU A 166 -1.79 -5.10 8.33
C LEU A 166 -1.78 -5.69 6.91
N VAL A 167 -1.19 -6.87 6.72
CA VAL A 167 -1.21 -7.56 5.42
C VAL A 167 -2.64 -7.92 5.01
N GLY A 168 -3.44 -8.45 5.92
CA GLY A 168 -4.83 -8.80 5.65
C GLY A 168 -5.63 -7.58 5.22
N ILE A 169 -5.54 -6.48 5.98
CA ILE A 169 -6.22 -5.21 5.63
C ILE A 169 -5.72 -4.70 4.27
N ALA A 170 -4.40 -4.74 4.02
CA ALA A 170 -3.84 -4.34 2.73
C ALA A 170 -4.38 -5.21 1.58
N CYS A 171 -4.50 -6.53 1.76
CA CYS A 171 -5.07 -7.45 0.78
C CYS A 171 -6.57 -7.19 0.53
N ALA A 172 -7.32 -6.80 1.57
CA ALA A 172 -8.73 -6.43 1.43
C ALA A 172 -8.91 -5.13 0.62
N VAL A 173 -8.02 -4.15 0.80
CA VAL A 173 -8.00 -2.92 -0.01
C VAL A 173 -7.48 -3.19 -1.43
N ARG A 174 -6.38 -3.93 -1.57
CA ARG A 174 -5.74 -4.31 -2.83
C ARG A 174 -5.21 -5.74 -2.76
N PRO A 175 -5.81 -6.70 -3.50
CA PRO A 175 -5.35 -8.10 -3.52
C PRO A 175 -3.88 -8.28 -3.92
N THR A 176 -3.31 -7.30 -4.64
CA THR A 176 -1.89 -7.29 -5.02
C THR A 176 -0.93 -7.29 -3.84
N ALA A 177 -1.37 -6.85 -2.65
CA ALA A 177 -0.57 -6.85 -1.44
C ALA A 177 -0.18 -8.28 -1.00
N ALA A 178 -0.93 -9.29 -1.46
CA ALA A 178 -0.63 -10.70 -1.23
C ALA A 178 0.64 -11.14 -1.95
N ILE A 179 0.97 -10.55 -3.11
CA ILE A 179 2.10 -10.97 -3.95
C ILE A 179 3.42 -11.01 -3.15
N PRO A 180 3.89 -9.92 -2.51
CA PRO A 180 5.14 -9.97 -1.74
C PRO A 180 5.03 -10.80 -0.46
N PHE A 181 3.83 -10.96 0.11
CA PHE A 181 3.64 -11.62 1.40
C PHE A 181 3.38 -13.13 1.32
N ILE A 182 2.90 -13.67 0.20
CA ILE A 182 2.78 -15.12 0.00
C ILE A 182 4.12 -15.84 0.27
N PRO A 183 5.25 -15.50 -0.39
CA PRO A 183 6.51 -16.20 -0.13
C PRO A 183 7.00 -15.98 1.31
N LEU A 184 6.79 -14.79 1.89
CA LEU A 184 7.14 -14.51 3.29
C LEU A 184 6.32 -15.32 4.29
N CYS A 185 5.01 -15.45 4.06
CA CYS A 185 4.12 -16.23 4.92
C CYS A 185 4.46 -17.71 4.86
N LEU A 186 4.79 -18.24 3.67
CA LEU A 186 5.29 -19.61 3.49
C LEU A 186 6.65 -19.80 4.19
N GLN A 187 7.56 -18.83 4.05
CA GLN A 187 8.85 -18.85 4.71
C GLN A 187 8.70 -18.85 6.24
N HIS A 188 7.82 -18.01 6.79
CA HIS A 188 7.53 -17.96 8.22
C HIS A 188 6.94 -19.29 8.73
N LEU A 189 6.02 -19.90 7.99
CA LEU A 189 5.46 -21.21 8.32
C LEU A 189 6.53 -22.31 8.29
N TRP A 190 7.48 -22.23 7.35
CA TRP A 190 8.56 -23.20 7.22
C TRP A 190 9.51 -23.19 8.41
N PHE A 191 9.89 -22.01 8.89
CA PHE A 191 10.87 -21.84 9.96
C PHE A 191 10.27 -21.88 11.38
N THR A 192 8.94 -21.91 11.52
CA THR A 192 8.27 -21.92 12.82
C THR A 192 8.17 -23.33 13.40
N HIS A 193 8.44 -23.47 14.70
CA HIS A 193 8.33 -24.76 15.40
C HIS A 193 6.87 -25.24 15.50
N SER A 194 5.95 -24.34 15.85
CA SER A 194 4.51 -24.64 16.02
C SER A 194 3.68 -24.30 14.78
N LYS A 195 3.89 -25.04 13.69
CA LYS A 195 3.23 -24.80 12.39
C LYS A 195 1.70 -24.73 12.47
N MET A 196 1.09 -25.64 13.22
CA MET A 196 -0.38 -25.69 13.37
C MET A 196 -0.95 -24.46 14.07
N TRP A 197 -0.25 -23.96 15.09
CA TRP A 197 -0.67 -22.76 15.82
C TRP A 197 -0.55 -21.52 14.95
N LEU A 198 0.53 -21.42 14.17
CA LEU A 198 0.70 -20.31 13.23
C LEU A 198 -0.36 -20.35 12.12
N LEU A 199 -0.65 -21.54 11.58
CA LEU A 199 -1.71 -21.72 10.59
C LEU A 199 -3.08 -21.33 11.15
N PHE A 200 -3.39 -21.72 12.38
CA PHE A 200 -4.61 -21.30 13.07
C PHE A 200 -4.69 -19.76 13.14
N LYS A 201 -3.61 -19.08 13.53
CA LYS A 201 -3.55 -17.61 13.53
C LYS A 201 -3.77 -17.00 12.14
N TYR A 202 -3.19 -17.60 11.09
CA TYR A 202 -3.40 -17.14 9.71
C TYR A 202 -4.89 -17.21 9.35
N ILE A 203 -5.52 -18.36 9.61
CA ILE A 203 -6.95 -18.57 9.32
C ILE A 203 -7.81 -17.58 10.11
N VAL A 204 -7.58 -17.42 11.42
CA VAL A 204 -8.34 -16.48 12.26
C VAL A 204 -8.24 -15.05 11.72
N ILE A 205 -7.05 -14.59 11.33
CA ILE A 205 -6.85 -13.23 10.82
C ILE A 205 -7.49 -13.06 9.44
N ILE A 206 -7.34 -14.04 8.54
CA ILE A 206 -7.96 -14.03 7.20
C ILE A 206 -9.49 -13.97 7.33
N VAL A 207 -10.06 -14.80 8.20
CA VAL A 207 -11.51 -14.82 8.44
C VAL A 207 -11.96 -13.51 9.09
N ALA A 208 -11.25 -13.01 10.10
CA ALA A 208 -11.61 -11.76 10.78
C ALA A 208 -11.60 -10.56 9.82
N VAL A 209 -10.55 -10.42 9.01
CA VAL A 209 -10.46 -9.35 8.00
C VAL A 209 -11.49 -9.55 6.89
N GLY A 210 -11.72 -10.78 6.44
CA GLY A 210 -12.73 -11.10 5.44
C GLY A 210 -14.14 -10.73 5.90
N VAL A 211 -14.51 -11.11 7.13
CA VAL A 211 -15.80 -10.75 7.74
C VAL A 211 -15.93 -9.24 7.90
N MET A 212 -14.88 -8.56 8.33
CA MET A 212 -14.88 -7.09 8.42
C MET A 212 -15.08 -6.43 7.06
N SER A 213 -14.36 -6.87 6.02
CA SER A 213 -14.49 -6.33 4.66
C SER A 213 -15.89 -6.58 4.10
N VAL A 214 -16.37 -7.82 4.13
CA VAL A 214 -17.71 -8.19 3.65
C VAL A 214 -18.79 -7.44 4.43
N GLY A 215 -18.64 -7.31 5.75
CA GLY A 215 -19.59 -6.57 6.58
C GLY A 215 -19.69 -5.09 6.20
N LEU A 216 -18.54 -4.43 5.98
CA LEU A 216 -18.50 -3.03 5.54
C LEU A 216 -19.04 -2.85 4.13
N ASP A 217 -18.65 -3.71 3.20
CA ASP A 217 -19.10 -3.67 1.82
C ASP A 217 -20.63 -3.93 1.76
N THR A 218 -21.13 -4.90 2.51
CA THR A 218 -22.57 -5.18 2.60
C THR A 218 -23.38 -4.06 3.23
N TRP A 219 -22.85 -3.41 4.26
CA TRP A 219 -23.48 -2.22 4.83
C TRP A 219 -23.57 -1.09 3.81
N TYR A 220 -22.51 -0.86 3.03
CA TYR A 220 -22.46 0.21 2.03
C TYR A 220 -23.38 -0.06 0.83
N TYR A 221 -23.39 -1.29 0.32
CA TYR A 221 -24.19 -1.67 -0.86
C TYR A 221 -25.65 -2.01 -0.55
N GLY A 222 -25.99 -2.25 0.72
CA GLY A 222 -27.35 -2.65 1.13
C GLY A 222 -27.72 -4.10 0.80
N GLU A 223 -26.77 -4.89 0.29
CA GLU A 223 -26.93 -6.30 -0.06
C GLU A 223 -25.67 -7.12 0.28
N LEU A 224 -25.77 -8.45 0.32
CA LEU A 224 -24.61 -9.29 0.60
C LEU A 224 -23.61 -9.21 -0.57
N VAL A 225 -22.46 -8.58 -0.35
CA VAL A 225 -21.42 -8.36 -1.37
C VAL A 225 -20.11 -8.93 -0.89
N VAL A 226 -19.56 -9.86 -1.66
CA VAL A 226 -18.19 -10.31 -1.52
C VAL A 226 -17.39 -9.70 -2.67
N VAL A 227 -16.80 -8.53 -2.43
CA VAL A 227 -16.13 -7.73 -3.47
C VAL A 227 -15.07 -8.52 -4.24
N PRO A 228 -14.12 -9.26 -3.60
CA PRO A 228 -13.13 -10.03 -4.34
C PRO A 228 -13.75 -11.07 -5.29
N TRP A 229 -14.87 -11.67 -4.88
CA TRP A 229 -15.61 -12.63 -5.70
C TRP A 229 -16.28 -11.93 -6.88
N ARG A 230 -16.99 -10.81 -6.65
CA ARG A 230 -17.62 -10.04 -7.74
C ARG A 230 -16.58 -9.51 -8.72
N PHE A 231 -15.46 -9.01 -8.23
CA PHE A 231 -14.34 -8.55 -9.07
C PHE A 231 -13.79 -9.69 -9.94
N ALA A 232 -13.55 -10.87 -9.36
CA ALA A 232 -13.06 -12.03 -10.13
C ALA A 232 -14.11 -12.50 -11.16
N HIS A 233 -15.37 -12.59 -10.75
CA HIS A 233 -16.48 -12.97 -11.62
C HIS A 233 -16.65 -12.00 -12.79
N PHE A 234 -16.64 -10.70 -12.51
CA PHE A 234 -16.76 -9.65 -13.51
C PHE A 234 -15.58 -9.65 -14.48
N ASN A 235 -14.34 -9.75 -14.00
CA ASN A 235 -13.18 -9.77 -14.90
C ASN A 235 -13.11 -11.06 -15.74
N ALA A 236 -13.51 -12.20 -15.18
CA ALA A 236 -13.50 -13.47 -15.91
C ALA A 236 -14.59 -13.56 -16.99
N LEU A 237 -15.77 -12.94 -16.76
CA LEU A 237 -16.90 -13.02 -17.70
C LEU A 237 -16.95 -11.85 -18.70
N SER A 238 -16.62 -10.63 -18.27
CA SER A 238 -16.92 -9.42 -19.03
C SER A 238 -15.85 -9.08 -20.08
N GLY A 239 -14.66 -9.71 -20.03
CA GLY A 239 -13.55 -9.44 -20.96
C GLY A 239 -13.03 -8.00 -20.96
N LEU A 240 -13.58 -7.12 -20.10
CA LEU A 240 -13.35 -5.68 -20.08
C LEU A 240 -11.90 -5.29 -19.80
N ALA A 241 -11.12 -6.17 -19.17
CA ALA A 241 -9.68 -5.97 -18.98
C ALA A 241 -8.95 -5.70 -20.31
N SER A 242 -9.45 -6.26 -21.43
CA SER A 242 -8.91 -6.00 -22.76
C SER A 242 -9.15 -4.57 -23.28
N HIS A 243 -10.17 -3.86 -22.77
CA HIS A 243 -10.45 -2.47 -23.16
C HIS A 243 -9.45 -1.46 -22.60
N TYR A 244 -8.78 -1.78 -21.49
CA TYR A 244 -7.76 -0.91 -20.88
C TYR A 244 -6.37 -1.06 -21.51
N GLY A 245 -6.26 -1.89 -22.55
CA GLY A 245 -5.03 -2.14 -23.28
C GLY A 245 -4.16 -3.22 -22.63
N VAL A 246 -3.47 -4.00 -23.47
CA VAL A 246 -2.50 -5.01 -23.02
C VAL A 246 -1.11 -4.45 -23.23
N LEU A 247 -0.36 -4.30 -22.15
CA LEU A 247 1.05 -3.91 -22.22
C LEU A 247 1.91 -5.15 -22.49
N PRO A 248 3.06 -5.01 -23.18
CA PRO A 248 3.99 -6.11 -23.39
C PRO A 248 4.47 -6.69 -22.04
N TRP A 249 4.74 -8.01 -21.99
CA TRP A 249 5.22 -8.68 -20.77
C TRP A 249 6.49 -8.04 -20.18
N HIS A 250 7.33 -7.44 -21.01
CA HIS A 250 8.57 -6.79 -20.59
C HIS A 250 8.36 -5.34 -20.10
N TRP A 251 7.13 -4.81 -20.14
CA TRP A 251 6.85 -3.39 -19.89
C TRP A 251 7.36 -2.91 -18.53
N TYR A 252 7.17 -3.69 -17.46
CA TYR A 252 7.66 -3.35 -16.14
C TYR A 252 9.18 -3.19 -16.10
N VAL A 253 9.92 -4.03 -16.83
CA VAL A 253 11.39 -3.99 -16.85
C VAL A 253 11.89 -2.88 -17.77
N THR A 254 11.28 -2.73 -18.95
CA THR A 254 11.77 -1.80 -19.98
C THR A 254 11.29 -0.37 -19.82
N GLN A 255 10.13 -0.15 -19.19
CA GLN A 255 9.49 1.17 -19.07
C GLN A 255 9.14 1.51 -17.62
N GLY A 256 8.45 0.61 -16.89
CA GLY A 256 7.98 0.87 -15.54
C GLY A 256 9.11 1.16 -14.54
N LEU A 257 10.12 0.29 -14.45
CA LEU A 257 11.29 0.47 -13.59
C LEU A 257 12.13 1.68 -13.98
N PRO A 258 12.48 1.90 -15.27
CA PRO A 258 13.20 3.11 -15.67
C PRO A 258 12.44 4.41 -15.35
N ALA A 259 11.13 4.44 -15.61
CA ALA A 259 10.31 5.61 -15.33
C ALA A 259 10.19 5.87 -13.82
N THR A 260 10.04 4.84 -12.99
CA THR A 260 9.90 5.05 -11.53
C THR A 260 11.23 5.35 -10.85
N LEU A 261 12.31 4.69 -11.25
CA LEU A 261 13.63 4.86 -10.63
C LEU A 261 14.37 6.10 -11.14
N THR A 262 14.22 6.50 -12.41
CA THR A 262 14.93 7.63 -13.05
C THR A 262 16.38 7.82 -12.57
N THR A 263 16.63 8.79 -11.69
CA THR A 263 17.96 9.14 -11.16
C THR A 263 18.56 8.03 -10.28
N HIS A 264 17.73 7.18 -9.67
CA HIS A 264 18.15 5.99 -8.92
C HIS A 264 18.45 4.78 -9.80
N LEU A 265 18.08 4.79 -11.09
CA LEU A 265 18.27 3.63 -11.97
C LEU A 265 19.74 3.26 -12.12
N LEU A 266 20.60 4.23 -12.44
CA LEU A 266 22.03 3.96 -12.65
C LEU A 266 22.71 3.46 -11.37
N PRO A 267 22.57 4.12 -10.20
CA PRO A 267 23.08 3.59 -8.93
C PRO A 267 22.56 2.18 -8.61
N PHE A 268 21.28 1.91 -8.88
CA PHE A 268 20.67 0.59 -8.68
C PHE A 268 21.31 -0.47 -9.58
N MET A 269 21.48 -0.19 -10.88
CA MET A 269 22.10 -1.11 -11.83
C MET A 269 23.56 -1.40 -11.46
N LEU A 270 24.34 -0.38 -11.10
CA LEU A 270 25.72 -0.57 -10.65
C LEU A 270 25.77 -1.41 -9.37
N ALA A 271 24.88 -1.15 -8.42
CA ALA A 271 24.81 -1.93 -7.19
C ALA A 271 24.44 -3.41 -7.47
N ALA A 272 23.52 -3.66 -8.38
CA ALA A 272 23.14 -5.01 -8.79
C ALA A 272 24.30 -5.77 -9.46
N LEU A 273 25.11 -5.10 -10.28
CA LEU A 273 26.26 -5.68 -10.97
C LEU A 273 27.44 -5.97 -10.01
N PHE A 274 27.79 -5.01 -9.15
CA PHE A 274 28.98 -5.13 -8.30
C PHE A 274 28.71 -5.81 -6.96
N TYR A 275 27.46 -5.83 -6.49
CA TYR A 275 27.09 -6.39 -5.18
C TYR A 275 25.87 -7.34 -5.22
N PRO A 276 25.81 -8.33 -6.14
CA PRO A 276 24.63 -9.18 -6.34
C PRO A 276 24.30 -10.03 -5.10
N ASN A 277 25.27 -10.25 -4.22
CA ASN A 277 25.10 -11.07 -3.03
C ASN A 277 24.73 -10.27 -1.76
N ARG A 278 24.71 -8.94 -1.82
CA ARG A 278 24.25 -8.10 -0.70
C ARG A 278 22.73 -7.96 -0.73
N HIS A 279 22.12 -7.84 0.45
CA HIS A 279 20.69 -7.54 0.61
C HIS A 279 19.70 -8.53 -0.04
N LYS A 280 20.10 -9.80 -0.20
CA LYS A 280 19.31 -10.85 -0.89
C LYS A 280 17.87 -10.98 -0.45
N GLU A 281 17.58 -10.79 0.85
CA GLU A 281 16.25 -11.03 1.42
C GLU A 281 15.19 -10.09 0.85
N LEU A 282 15.45 -8.78 0.82
CA LEU A 282 14.51 -7.83 0.22
C LEU A 282 14.57 -7.87 -1.30
N LEU A 283 15.76 -8.07 -1.88
CA LEU A 283 15.92 -8.15 -3.34
C LEU A 283 15.11 -9.32 -3.93
N SER A 284 15.10 -10.50 -3.29
CA SER A 284 14.32 -11.64 -3.78
C SER A 284 12.82 -11.36 -3.79
N ILE A 285 12.32 -10.61 -2.81
CA ILE A 285 10.91 -10.24 -2.73
C ILE A 285 10.57 -9.23 -3.84
N CYS A 286 11.44 -8.24 -4.06
CA CYS A 286 11.27 -7.29 -5.17
C CYS A 286 11.26 -7.98 -6.53
N LEU A 287 12.20 -8.89 -6.78
CA LEU A 287 12.26 -9.67 -8.03
C LEU A 287 11.03 -10.55 -8.21
N TRP A 288 10.60 -11.24 -7.15
CA TRP A 288 9.36 -12.02 -7.15
C TRP A 288 8.16 -11.15 -7.52
N SER A 289 8.01 -9.98 -6.90
CA SER A 289 6.92 -9.06 -7.22
C SER A 289 6.95 -8.63 -8.69
N VAL A 290 8.11 -8.22 -9.22
CA VAL A 290 8.21 -7.79 -10.63
C VAL A 290 7.91 -8.91 -11.63
N ILE A 291 8.19 -10.17 -11.29
CA ILE A 291 7.92 -11.32 -12.17
C ILE A 291 6.44 -11.71 -12.17
N VAL A 292 5.75 -11.53 -11.04
CA VAL A 292 4.33 -11.91 -10.89
C VAL A 292 3.38 -10.85 -11.45
N TYR A 293 3.80 -9.58 -11.43
CA TYR A 293 3.05 -8.45 -11.98
C TYR A 293 3.02 -8.45 -13.51
#